data_AF-A0A7J3M8S8-F1
#
_entry.id   AF-A0A7J3M8S8-F1
#
_cell.length_a   1.000
_cell.length_b   1.000
_cell.length_c   1.000
_cell.angle_alpha   90.00
_cell.angle_beta   90.00
_cell.angle_gamma   90.00
#
_symmetry.space_group_name_H-M   'P 1'
#
loop_
_entity.id
_entity.type
_entity.pdbx_description
1 polymer ?
#
loop_
_entity_poly.entity_id
_entity_poly.type
_entity_poly.pdbx_seq_one_letter_code
_entity_poly.pdbx_strand_id
1 'polypeptide(L)'
;MSAINIRNRIFSLLIEEFENYIPQFKPYTLDYQMVVYASRDLETWLKVKLNTEDNRIIYKNLENYLKNEAADLRVSLNLWASMWLNKWRERVRVLSTKFEMPSDYMEKVRKARKIYQDMEYKFELKNMAIKRLVNQGELCMIEFIAENLIIEEIAKRIQKTDKNALLPMLNPLSIY
;
A
#
# COMPACT_ATOMS: atom_id res chain seq x y z
N MET A 1 -23.47 12.89 4.15
CA MET A 1 -22.53 13.82 3.47
C MET A 1 -22.18 13.23 2.11
N SER A 2 -21.64 14.00 1.15
CA SER A 2 -21.09 13.37 -0.07
C SER A 2 -19.78 12.63 0.24
N ALA A 3 -19.43 11.61 -0.56
CA ALA A 3 -18.16 10.89 -0.42
C ALA A 3 -16.93 11.83 -0.51
N ILE A 4 -17.04 12.87 -1.34
CA ILE A 4 -16.02 13.92 -1.48
C ILE A 4 -15.84 14.68 -0.16
N ASN A 5 -16.93 15.02 0.53
CA ASN A 5 -16.84 15.75 1.81
C ASN A 5 -16.19 14.89 2.90
N ILE A 6 -16.49 13.59 2.95
CA ILE A 6 -15.87 12.68 3.93
C ILE A 6 -14.38 12.54 3.66
N ARG A 7 -14.01 12.35 2.39
CA ARG A 7 -12.61 12.29 1.98
C ARG A 7 -11.87 13.56 2.37
N ASN A 8 -12.39 14.74 2.03
CA ASN A 8 -11.78 16.02 2.41
C ASN A 8 -11.62 16.16 3.94
N ARG A 9 -12.57 15.63 4.72
CA ARG A 9 -12.47 15.61 6.18
C ARG A 9 -11.33 14.71 6.67
N ILE A 10 -11.17 13.51 6.10
CA ILE A 10 -10.05 12.62 6.41
C ILE A 10 -8.72 13.26 6.05
N PHE A 11 -8.62 13.92 4.89
CA PHE A 11 -7.43 14.69 4.50
C PHE A 11 -7.09 15.75 5.54
N SER A 12 -8.09 16.52 5.99
CA SER A 12 -7.90 17.57 7.00
C SER A 12 -7.39 16.98 8.32
N LEU A 13 -7.98 15.87 8.78
CA LEU A 13 -7.54 15.19 10.00
C LEU A 13 -6.11 14.66 9.86
N LEU A 14 -5.75 14.03 8.73
CA LEU A 14 -4.38 13.57 8.48
C LEU A 14 -3.38 14.73 8.47
N ILE A 15 -3.75 15.88 7.90
CA ILE A 15 -2.92 17.10 7.93
C ILE A 15 -2.68 17.54 9.38
N GLU A 16 -3.74 17.67 10.18
CA GLU A 16 -3.63 18.04 11.60
C GLU A 16 -2.71 17.07 12.36
N GLU A 17 -2.85 15.76 12.13
CA GLU A 17 -1.97 14.77 12.75
C GLU A 17 -0.52 14.92 12.29
N PHE A 18 -0.27 15.14 11.00
CA PHE A 18 1.09 15.30 10.47
C PHE A 18 1.77 16.59 10.94
N GLU A 19 1.04 17.69 11.11
CA GLU A 19 1.55 18.92 11.72
C GLU A 19 2.03 18.69 13.15
N ASN A 20 1.36 17.80 13.91
CA ASN A 20 1.80 17.44 15.26
C ASN A 20 3.09 16.61 15.27
N TYR A 21 3.31 15.75 14.26
CA TYR A 21 4.47 14.86 14.19
C TYR A 21 5.68 15.46 13.46
N ILE A 22 5.48 16.48 12.62
CA ILE A 22 6.49 17.04 11.73
C ILE A 22 6.39 18.58 11.79
N PRO A 23 7.17 19.25 12.66
CA PRO A 23 7.08 20.70 12.85
C PRO A 23 7.28 21.54 11.58
N GLN A 24 8.04 21.03 10.62
CA GLN A 24 8.32 21.70 9.34
C GLN A 24 7.36 21.33 8.19
N PHE A 25 6.34 20.52 8.46
CA PHE A 25 5.39 20.05 7.45
C PHE A 25 4.59 21.20 6.86
N LYS A 26 4.52 21.27 5.54
CA LYS A 26 3.80 22.31 4.79
C LYS A 26 2.73 21.69 3.90
N PRO A 27 1.49 21.52 4.39
CA PRO A 27 0.44 20.74 3.72
C PRO A 27 -0.03 21.29 2.36
N TYR A 28 0.32 22.53 2.02
CA TYR A 28 -0.03 23.16 0.75
C TYR A 28 1.17 23.28 -0.22
N THR A 29 2.19 22.44 -0.03
CA THR A 29 3.38 22.36 -0.89
C THR A 29 3.59 20.93 -1.39
N LEU A 30 4.83 20.53 -1.69
CA LEU A 30 5.16 19.14 -2.07
C LEU A 30 4.79 18.13 -0.98
N ASP A 31 4.77 18.53 0.29
CA ASP A 31 4.40 17.65 1.41
C ASP A 31 2.95 17.18 1.33
N TYR A 32 2.08 17.87 0.57
CA TYR A 32 0.71 17.42 0.31
C TYR A 32 0.66 16.01 -0.27
N GLN A 33 1.67 15.64 -1.06
CA GLN A 33 1.75 14.30 -1.66
C GLN A 33 1.83 13.20 -0.60
N MET A 34 2.44 13.48 0.57
CA MET A 34 2.45 12.55 1.71
C MET A 34 1.03 12.28 2.23
N VAL A 35 0.19 13.32 2.33
CA VAL A 35 -1.22 13.20 2.74
C VAL A 35 -2.01 12.37 1.73
N VAL A 36 -1.76 12.58 0.44
CA VAL A 36 -2.39 11.78 -0.63
C VAL A 36 -2.03 10.31 -0.51
N TYR A 37 -0.76 9.98 -0.25
CA TYR A 37 -0.33 8.60 -0.03
C TYR A 37 -0.97 8.00 1.23
N ALA A 38 -0.90 8.70 2.36
CA ALA A 38 -1.49 8.25 3.60
C ALA A 38 -3.00 8.02 3.49
N SER A 39 -3.74 8.94 2.84
CA SER A 39 -5.18 8.77 2.63
C SER A 39 -5.50 7.53 1.81
N ARG A 40 -4.74 7.24 0.75
CA ARG A 40 -4.94 6.05 -0.08
C ARG A 40 -4.63 4.78 0.70
N ASP A 41 -3.53 4.77 1.43
CA ASP A 41 -3.14 3.65 2.27
C ASP A 41 -4.16 3.38 3.39
N LEU A 42 -4.73 4.43 3.99
CA LEU A 42 -5.80 4.32 4.97
C LEU A 42 -7.07 3.71 4.36
N GLU A 43 -7.48 4.16 3.18
CA GLU A 43 -8.62 3.58 2.44
C GLU A 43 -8.39 2.08 2.18
N THR A 44 -7.21 1.70 1.69
CA THR A 44 -6.84 0.29 1.45
C THR A 44 -6.80 -0.52 2.74
N TRP A 45 -6.28 0.03 3.82
CA TRP A 45 -6.29 -0.63 5.13
C TRP A 45 -7.71 -0.85 5.65
N LEU A 46 -8.58 0.16 5.54
CA LEU A 46 -9.99 0.06 5.94
C LEU A 46 -10.76 -0.97 5.12
N LYS A 47 -10.52 -1.06 3.80
CA LYS A 47 -11.09 -2.12 2.94
C LYS A 47 -10.81 -3.51 3.52
N VAL A 48 -9.56 -3.75 3.88
CA VAL A 48 -9.16 -5.05 4.45
C VAL A 48 -9.79 -5.27 5.82
N LYS A 49 -9.75 -4.28 6.72
CA LYS A 49 -10.28 -4.43 8.09
C LYS A 49 -11.80 -4.56 8.15
N LEU A 50 -12.51 -3.91 7.24
CA LEU A 50 -13.96 -4.02 7.11
C LEU A 50 -14.39 -5.18 6.18
N ASN A 51 -13.41 -5.91 5.62
CA ASN A 51 -13.61 -7.00 4.65
C ASN A 51 -14.56 -6.59 3.50
N THR A 52 -14.32 -5.43 2.91
CA THR A 52 -15.14 -4.89 1.82
C THR A 52 -14.27 -4.19 0.77
N GLU A 53 -14.66 -4.32 -0.49
CA GLU A 53 -14.07 -3.55 -1.60
C GLU A 53 -14.91 -2.30 -1.94
N ASP A 54 -16.10 -2.15 -1.33
CA ASP A 54 -17.02 -1.05 -1.62
C ASP A 54 -16.69 0.19 -0.79
N ASN A 55 -16.13 1.19 -1.47
CA ASN A 55 -15.81 2.50 -0.87
C ASN A 55 -17.03 3.16 -0.20
N ARG A 56 -18.26 2.89 -0.66
CA ARG A 56 -19.48 3.46 -0.04
C ARG A 56 -19.67 2.97 1.38
N ILE A 57 -19.32 1.71 1.65
CA ILE A 57 -19.39 1.12 3.00
C ILE A 57 -18.36 1.78 3.91
N ILE A 58 -17.14 1.99 3.42
CA ILE A 58 -16.07 2.69 4.16
C ILE A 58 -16.51 4.10 4.51
N TYR A 59 -16.95 4.88 3.52
CA TYR A 59 -17.37 6.27 3.75
C TYR A 59 -18.57 6.36 4.67
N LYS A 60 -19.55 5.44 4.56
CA LYS A 60 -20.68 5.40 5.49
C LYS A 60 -20.23 5.13 6.94
N ASN A 61 -19.30 4.19 7.15
CA ASN A 61 -18.75 3.92 8.47
C ASN A 61 -17.97 5.11 9.02
N LEU A 62 -17.11 5.73 8.21
CA LEU A 62 -16.38 6.94 8.59
C LEU A 62 -17.32 8.10 8.93
N GLU A 63 -18.39 8.30 8.16
CA GLU A 63 -19.41 9.31 8.46
C GLU A 63 -20.10 9.03 9.81
N ASN A 64 -20.38 7.77 10.12
CA ASN A 64 -20.97 7.37 11.40
C ASN A 64 -20.02 7.69 12.58
N TYR A 65 -18.75 7.32 12.46
CA TYR A 65 -17.73 7.62 13.46
C TYR A 65 -17.54 9.14 13.64
N LEU A 66 -17.50 9.91 12.55
CA LEU A 66 -17.40 11.37 12.61
C LEU A 66 -18.59 12.03 13.33
N LYS A 67 -19.78 11.42 13.28
CA LYS A 67 -21.00 11.96 13.89
C LYS A 67 -21.14 11.55 15.36
N ASN A 68 -20.88 10.29 15.66
CA ASN A 68 -21.26 9.69 16.94
C ASN A 68 -20.07 9.44 17.87
N GLU A 69 -18.86 9.26 17.33
CA GLU A 69 -17.67 8.78 18.04
C GLU A 69 -16.41 9.52 17.58
N ALA A 70 -16.53 10.84 17.37
CA ALA A 70 -15.48 11.64 16.72
C ALA A 70 -14.15 11.63 17.51
N ALA A 71 -14.22 11.57 18.84
CA ALA A 71 -13.05 11.49 19.71
C ALA A 71 -12.29 10.17 19.51
N ASP A 72 -13.00 9.05 19.48
CA ASP A 72 -12.42 7.71 19.31
C ASP A 72 -11.83 7.54 17.91
N LEU A 73 -12.50 8.08 16.89
CA LEU A 73 -11.97 8.14 15.53
C LEU A 73 -10.64 8.91 15.51
N ARG A 74 -10.57 10.05 16.20
CA ARG A 74 -9.35 10.87 16.24
C ARG A 74 -8.19 10.12 16.92
N VAL A 75 -8.45 9.46 18.05
CA VAL A 75 -7.44 8.63 18.74
C VAL A 75 -6.96 7.49 17.84
N SER A 76 -7.89 6.79 17.18
CA SER A 76 -7.58 5.69 16.26
C SER A 76 -6.76 6.17 15.06
N LEU A 77 -7.13 7.32 14.49
CA LEU A 77 -6.42 7.92 13.36
C LEU A 77 -5.03 8.42 13.75
N ASN A 78 -4.88 9.03 14.93
CA ASN A 78 -3.58 9.44 15.47
C ASN A 78 -2.64 8.23 15.62
N LEU A 79 -3.13 7.13 16.22
CA LEU A 79 -2.35 5.90 16.35
C LEU A 79 -1.95 5.36 14.98
N TRP A 80 -2.91 5.24 14.05
CA TRP A 80 -2.65 4.76 12.70
C TRP A 80 -1.64 5.65 11.96
N ALA A 81 -1.79 6.98 12.04
CA ALA A 81 -0.91 7.95 11.40
C ALA A 81 0.53 7.87 11.94
N SER A 82 0.68 7.67 13.26
CA SER A 82 1.99 7.48 13.89
C SER A 82 2.72 6.24 13.34
N MET A 83 2.01 5.12 13.20
CA MET A 83 2.55 3.87 12.67
C MET A 83 2.87 4.01 11.18
N TRP A 84 1.98 4.65 10.41
CA TRP A 84 2.18 4.93 9.00
C TRP A 84 3.42 5.80 8.77
N LEU A 85 3.60 6.86 9.58
CA LEU A 85 4.75 7.77 9.49
C LEU A 85 6.08 7.07 9.77
N ASN A 86 6.13 6.18 10.76
CA ASN A 86 7.34 5.41 11.05
C ASN A 86 7.77 4.59 9.82
N LYS A 87 6.82 3.89 9.22
CA LYS A 87 7.00 3.10 8.00
C LYS A 87 7.35 3.96 6.78
N TRP A 88 6.75 5.14 6.65
CA TRP A 88 7.07 6.09 5.59
C TRP A 88 8.51 6.60 5.69
N ARG A 89 8.97 6.97 6.90
CA ARG A 89 10.34 7.45 7.14
C ARG A 89 11.38 6.39 6.78
N GLU A 90 11.15 5.14 7.14
CA GLU A 90 12.00 4.01 6.73
C GLU A 90 12.15 3.95 5.20
N ARG A 91 11.03 4.05 4.48
CA ARG A 91 11.01 3.96 3.01
C ARG A 91 11.69 5.14 2.33
N VAL A 92 11.41 6.37 2.77
CA VAL A 92 12.04 7.57 2.21
C VAL A 92 13.55 7.54 2.44
N ARG A 93 14.02 7.03 3.58
CA ARG A 93 15.45 6.84 3.86
C ARG A 93 16.10 5.80 2.96
N VAL A 94 15.40 4.72 2.62
CA VAL A 94 15.91 3.74 1.65
C VAL A 94 15.99 4.36 0.26
N LEU A 95 14.96 5.09 -0.18
CA LEU A 95 14.91 5.73 -1.50
C LEU A 95 15.97 6.83 -1.69
N SER A 96 16.41 7.48 -0.62
CA SER A 96 17.51 8.45 -0.67
C SER A 96 18.88 7.80 -0.79
N THR A 97 18.98 6.47 -0.60
CA THR A 97 20.20 5.71 -0.79
C THR A 97 20.29 5.30 -2.26
N LYS A 98 21.33 5.76 -2.97
CA LYS A 98 21.48 5.48 -4.41
C LYS A 98 21.78 4.00 -4.62
N PHE A 99 20.76 3.24 -5.00
CA PHE A 99 20.87 1.83 -5.37
C PHE A 99 20.65 1.68 -6.87
N GLU A 100 21.67 1.19 -7.57
CA GLU A 100 21.58 0.91 -9.00
C GLU A 100 21.41 -0.59 -9.20
N MET A 101 20.30 -0.98 -9.83
CA MET A 101 20.01 -2.37 -10.13
C MET A 101 20.81 -2.84 -11.36
N PRO A 102 21.38 -4.06 -11.35
CA PRO A 102 22.05 -4.62 -12.53
C PRO A 102 21.13 -4.62 -13.75
N SER A 103 21.67 -4.28 -14.94
CA SER A 103 20.91 -4.18 -16.19
C SER A 103 20.14 -5.47 -16.54
N ASP A 104 20.75 -6.62 -16.29
CA ASP A 104 20.15 -7.93 -16.57
C ASP A 104 18.96 -8.21 -15.67
N TYR A 105 19.00 -7.71 -14.43
CA TYR A 105 17.88 -7.80 -13.50
C TYR A 105 16.75 -6.85 -13.91
N MET A 106 17.09 -5.64 -14.35
CA MET A 106 16.12 -4.66 -14.85
C MET A 106 15.30 -5.20 -16.04
N GLU A 107 15.96 -5.87 -17.00
CA GLU A 107 15.27 -6.46 -18.14
C GLU A 107 14.33 -7.60 -17.72
N LYS A 108 14.70 -8.38 -16.71
CA LYS A 108 13.84 -9.44 -16.15
C LYS A 108 12.63 -8.85 -15.44
N VAL A 109 12.80 -7.82 -14.62
CA VAL A 109 11.69 -7.10 -13.99
C VAL A 109 10.75 -6.54 -15.04
N ARG A 110 11.29 -6.00 -16.15
CA ARG A 110 10.48 -5.50 -17.26
C ARG A 110 9.65 -6.60 -17.91
N LYS A 111 10.23 -7.78 -18.16
CA LYS A 111 9.50 -8.95 -18.68
C LYS A 111 8.44 -9.44 -17.69
N ALA A 112 8.77 -9.50 -16.40
CA ALA A 112 7.85 -9.90 -15.34
C ALA A 112 6.66 -8.94 -15.20
N ARG A 113 6.87 -7.63 -15.34
CA ARG A 113 5.79 -6.63 -15.38
C ARG A 113 4.81 -6.89 -16.52
N LYS A 114 5.32 -7.20 -17.73
CA LYS A 114 4.45 -7.53 -18.87
C LYS A 114 3.61 -8.77 -18.60
N ILE A 115 4.25 -9.86 -18.12
CA ILE A 115 3.54 -11.09 -17.75
C ILE A 115 2.46 -10.78 -16.72
N TYR A 116 2.78 -10.04 -15.65
CA TYR A 116 1.81 -9.67 -14.62
C TYR A 116 0.65 -8.83 -15.18
N GLN A 117 0.91 -7.92 -16.11
CA GLN A 117 -0.11 -7.08 -16.75
C GLN A 117 -1.11 -7.91 -17.57
N ASP A 118 -0.62 -8.97 -18.21
CA ASP A 118 -1.39 -9.88 -19.08
C ASP A 118 -2.08 -11.02 -18.31
N MET A 119 -1.85 -11.16 -16.99
CA MET A 119 -2.50 -12.18 -16.17
C MET A 119 -4.00 -11.89 -15.99
N GLU A 120 -4.82 -12.91 -16.26
CA GLU A 120 -6.29 -12.88 -16.09
C GLU A 120 -6.69 -12.50 -14.65
N TYR A 121 -6.10 -13.17 -13.65
CA TYR A 121 -6.45 -13.00 -12.23
C TYR A 121 -5.51 -12.06 -11.46
N LYS A 122 -4.97 -11.02 -12.12
CA LYS A 122 -3.98 -10.12 -11.50
C LYS A 122 -4.53 -9.30 -10.34
N PHE A 123 -5.83 -8.98 -10.38
CA PHE A 123 -6.49 -8.19 -9.34
C PHE A 123 -6.71 -9.01 -8.08
N GLU A 124 -7.17 -10.25 -8.22
CA GLU A 124 -7.35 -11.21 -7.14
C GLU A 124 -6.02 -11.51 -6.46
N LEU A 125 -4.97 -11.77 -7.24
CA LEU A 125 -3.63 -11.99 -6.72
C LEU A 125 -3.11 -10.77 -5.95
N LYS A 126 -3.27 -9.56 -6.49
CA LYS A 126 -2.91 -8.32 -5.80
C LYS A 126 -3.68 -8.15 -4.50
N ASN A 127 -4.99 -8.41 -4.51
CA ASN A 127 -5.84 -8.30 -3.33
C ASN A 127 -5.47 -9.32 -2.24
N MET A 128 -5.10 -10.54 -2.62
CA MET A 128 -4.57 -11.53 -1.67
C MET A 128 -3.28 -11.04 -1.01
N ALA A 129 -2.34 -10.50 -1.79
CA ALA A 129 -1.10 -9.93 -1.27
C ALA A 129 -1.36 -8.72 -0.35
N ILE A 130 -2.25 -7.80 -0.75
CA ILE A 130 -2.67 -6.65 0.06
C ILE A 130 -3.23 -7.11 1.41
N LYS A 131 -4.18 -8.05 1.40
CA LYS A 131 -4.78 -8.59 2.64
C LYS A 131 -3.72 -9.20 3.55
N ARG A 132 -2.77 -9.95 3.00
CA ARG A 132 -1.67 -10.53 3.76
C ARG A 132 -0.78 -9.46 4.40
N LEU A 133 -0.37 -8.46 3.62
CA LEU A 133 0.46 -7.35 4.10
C LEU A 133 -0.21 -6.57 5.24
N VAL A 134 -1.47 -6.19 5.06
CA VAL A 134 -2.24 -5.47 6.11
C VAL A 134 -2.37 -6.32 7.37
N ASN A 135 -2.60 -7.63 7.24
CA ASN A 135 -2.70 -8.52 8.39
C ASN A 135 -1.36 -8.76 9.09
N GLN A 136 -0.24 -8.52 8.41
CA GLN A 136 1.11 -8.54 8.99
C GLN A 136 1.55 -7.16 9.51
N GLY A 137 0.68 -6.15 9.47
CA GLY A 137 0.95 -4.82 10.01
C GLY A 137 1.59 -3.84 9.03
N GLU A 138 1.62 -4.15 7.73
CA GLU A 138 2.00 -3.15 6.74
C GLU A 138 0.86 -2.16 6.48
N LEU A 139 1.17 -0.88 6.66
CA LEU A 139 0.20 0.21 6.58
C LEU A 139 0.53 1.22 5.49
N CYS A 140 1.76 1.23 4.96
CA CYS A 140 2.25 2.28 4.07
C CYS A 140 2.74 1.68 2.75
N MET A 141 2.37 2.32 1.63
CA MET A 141 2.62 1.87 0.26
C MET A 141 2.13 0.44 -0.03
N ILE A 142 1.01 0.04 0.58
CA ILE A 142 0.58 -1.37 0.63
C ILE A 142 0.41 -1.94 -0.79
N GLU A 143 -0.29 -1.21 -1.65
CA GLU A 143 -0.54 -1.64 -3.02
C GLU A 143 0.74 -1.75 -3.85
N PHE A 144 1.66 -0.80 -3.68
CA PHE A 144 2.92 -0.77 -4.41
C PHE A 144 3.83 -1.93 -4.00
N ILE A 145 3.87 -2.25 -2.71
CA ILE A 145 4.62 -3.39 -2.18
C ILE A 145 4.00 -4.69 -2.68
N ALA A 146 2.68 -4.84 -2.59
CA ALA A 146 1.98 -6.03 -3.09
C ALA A 146 2.31 -6.30 -4.56
N GLU A 147 2.22 -5.28 -5.40
CA GLU A 147 2.50 -5.39 -6.83
C GLU A 147 3.98 -5.74 -7.10
N ASN A 148 4.92 -5.06 -6.44
CA ASN A 148 6.34 -5.36 -6.64
C ASN A 148 6.75 -6.74 -6.11
N LEU A 149 6.16 -7.22 -5.01
CA LEU A 149 6.40 -8.59 -4.53
C LEU A 149 5.98 -9.63 -5.57
N ILE A 150 4.81 -9.44 -6.21
CA ILE A 150 4.34 -10.33 -7.27
C ILE A 150 5.29 -10.29 -8.47
N ILE A 151 5.67 -9.09 -8.92
CA ILE A 151 6.59 -8.91 -10.04
C ILE A 151 7.95 -9.54 -9.75
N GLU A 152 8.47 -9.38 -8.53
CA GLU A 152 9.74 -9.96 -8.12
C GLU A 152 9.69 -11.50 -8.14
N GLU A 153 8.61 -12.10 -7.65
CA GLU A 153 8.43 -13.55 -7.69
C GLU A 153 8.29 -14.09 -9.12
N ILE A 154 7.63 -13.36 -10.02
CA ILE A 154 7.62 -13.70 -11.45
C ILE A 154 9.04 -13.61 -12.03
N ALA A 155 9.79 -12.54 -11.74
CA ALA A 155 11.16 -12.35 -12.23
C ALA A 155 12.11 -13.47 -11.74
N LYS A 156 11.99 -13.90 -10.48
CA LYS A 156 12.74 -15.05 -9.93
C LYS A 156 12.40 -16.35 -10.65
N ARG A 157 11.14 -16.55 -11.05
CA ARG A 157 10.72 -17.74 -11.81
C ARG A 157 11.26 -17.75 -13.23
N ILE A 158 11.30 -16.60 -13.92
CA ILE A 158 11.96 -16.47 -15.22
C ILE A 158 13.45 -16.88 -15.12
N GLN A 159 14.15 -16.47 -14.05
CA GLN A 159 15.55 -16.84 -13.82
C GLN A 159 15.75 -18.35 -13.68
N LYS A 160 14.79 -19.09 -13.11
CA LYS A 160 14.85 -20.55 -13.00
C LYS A 160 14.63 -21.23 -14.35
N THR A 161 13.74 -20.71 -15.19
CA THR A 161 13.46 -21.25 -16.54
C THR A 161 14.62 -21.04 -17.51
N ASP A 162 15.30 -19.88 -17.49
CA ASP A 162 16.50 -19.64 -18.32
C ASP A 162 17.67 -20.58 -17.95
N LYS A 163 17.69 -21.11 -16.71
CA LYS A 163 18.70 -22.07 -16.26
C LYS A 163 18.30 -23.53 -16.42
N ASN A 164 17.01 -23.82 -16.61
CA ASN A 164 16.48 -25.17 -16.80
C ASN A 164 15.35 -25.13 -17.82
N ALA A 165 15.68 -25.51 -19.05
CA ALA A 165 14.73 -25.81 -20.11
C ALA A 165 13.97 -27.13 -19.84
N LEU A 166 13.24 -27.22 -18.72
CA LEU A 166 12.22 -28.22 -18.45
C LEU A 166 11.15 -27.55 -17.56
N LEU A 167 9.90 -27.59 -18.01
CA LEU A 167 8.71 -26.95 -17.41
C LEU A 167 8.75 -26.93 -15.87
N PRO A 168 8.41 -25.81 -15.21
CA PRO A 168 8.36 -25.78 -13.76
C PRO A 168 7.15 -26.59 -13.31
N MET A 169 7.39 -27.84 -12.96
CA MET A 169 6.51 -28.60 -12.09
C MET A 169 6.35 -27.77 -10.82
N LEU A 170 5.17 -27.14 -10.66
CA LEU A 170 4.83 -26.38 -9.47
C LEU A 170 4.93 -27.33 -8.28
N ASN A 171 6.07 -27.32 -7.58
CA ASN A 171 6.25 -28.11 -6.37
C ASN A 171 5.50 -27.38 -5.25
N PRO A 172 4.38 -27.93 -4.75
CA PRO A 172 3.55 -27.28 -3.73
C PRO A 172 4.28 -27.06 -2.40
N LEU A 173 5.42 -27.74 -2.21
CA LEU A 173 6.23 -27.67 -1.00
C LEU A 173 7.30 -26.57 -1.04
N SER A 174 7.40 -25.79 -2.12
CA SER A 174 8.38 -24.70 -2.24
C SER A 174 7.94 -23.36 -1.64
N ILE A 175 6.85 -23.34 -0.85
CA ILE A 175 6.25 -22.14 -0.24
C ILE A 175 6.57 -22.03 1.28
N TYR A 176 7.44 -22.88 1.82
CA TYR A 176 7.94 -22.77 3.20
C TYR A 176 9.38 -22.27 3.25
#